data_AF-A0A644Y2L3-F1
#
_entry.id   AF-A0A644Y2L3-F1
#
_cell.length_a   1.000
_cell.length_b   1.000
_cell.length_c   1.000
_cell.angle_alpha   90.00
_cell.angle_beta   90.00
_cell.angle_gamma   90.00
#
_symmetry.space_group_name_H-M   'P 1'
#
loop_
_entity.id
_entity.type
_entity.pdbx_description
1 polymer ?
#
loop_
_entity_poly.entity_id
_entity_poly.type
_entity_poly.pdbx_seq_one_letter_code
_entity_poly.pdbx_strand_id
1 'polypeptide(L)'
;MAVKLVKESNGSTYFYQQSYAPVSGLGVVSTSDYLLVKMPENPIPAETQAAWDALASTSAVPLAEKYSSQLYLALSDAAASAAVTSALTADVEYVPGYIGGERIVSPTELTYDLPIGRDAGSVTVDGDLLWVSGAPYQTEGSLKNISTKNGRSCATVQPTGYARWFKVGDGDAGKTMTVAVPKNAGFYVYDGTGKITASSYLWGDASAKLPEGGLIVFSGDSGARFQLKFAS
;
A
#
# COMPACT_ATOMS: atom_id res chain seq x y z
N MET A 1 -25.34 15.04 -21.10
CA MET A 1 -24.20 14.10 -21.26
C MET A 1 -24.46 13.25 -22.48
N ALA A 2 -23.48 13.13 -23.37
CA ALA A 2 -23.53 12.23 -24.51
C ALA A 2 -22.42 11.18 -24.34
N VAL A 3 -22.74 9.92 -24.60
CA VAL A 3 -21.78 8.81 -24.52
C VAL A 3 -21.84 7.97 -25.79
N LYS A 4 -20.70 7.43 -26.22
CA LYS A 4 -20.61 6.51 -27.37
C LYS A 4 -19.38 5.63 -27.29
N LEU A 5 -19.43 4.47 -27.94
CA LEU A 5 -18.24 3.69 -28.25
C LEU A 5 -17.57 4.28 -29.50
N VAL A 6 -16.26 4.49 -29.44
CA VAL A 6 -15.46 5.04 -30.55
C VAL A 6 -14.28 4.12 -30.80
N LYS A 7 -14.10 3.69 -32.05
CA LYS A 7 -12.88 3.02 -32.49
C LYS A 7 -11.91 4.07 -33.00
N GLU A 8 -10.75 4.17 -32.36
CA GLU A 8 -9.73 5.16 -32.71
C GLU A 8 -8.67 4.60 -33.67
N SER A 9 -7.86 5.49 -34.22
CA SER A 9 -6.80 5.16 -35.20
C SER A 9 -5.74 4.19 -34.67
N ASN A 10 -5.57 4.10 -33.34
CA ASN A 10 -4.67 3.14 -32.69
C ASN A 10 -5.25 1.71 -32.62
N GLY A 11 -6.45 1.49 -33.15
CA GLY A 11 -7.12 0.18 -33.20
C GLY A 11 -7.97 -0.16 -31.98
N SER A 12 -7.83 0.59 -30.88
CA SER A 12 -8.58 0.39 -29.64
C SER A 12 -9.99 0.98 -29.71
N THR A 13 -10.91 0.36 -28.97
CA THR A 13 -12.28 0.86 -28.81
C THR A 13 -12.41 1.50 -27.43
N TYR A 14 -12.88 2.74 -27.38
CA TYR A 14 -13.04 3.53 -26.17
C TYR A 14 -14.50 3.84 -25.88
N PHE A 15 -14.85 3.93 -24.60
CA PHE A 15 -16.08 4.55 -24.14
C PHE A 15 -15.83 6.05 -23.97
N TYR A 16 -16.30 6.84 -24.93
CA TYR A 16 -16.15 8.28 -24.95
C TYR A 16 -17.35 8.96 -24.29
N GLN A 17 -17.09 9.96 -23.46
CA GLN A 17 -18.12 10.85 -22.95
C GLN A 17 -17.86 12.31 -23.31
N GLN A 18 -18.96 13.05 -23.44
CA GLN A 18 -18.95 14.51 -23.51
C GLN A 18 -20.04 15.08 -22.62
N SER A 19 -19.68 16.09 -21.84
CA SER A 19 -20.59 16.78 -20.93
C SER A 19 -20.44 18.29 -21.03
N TYR A 20 -21.49 18.99 -20.60
CA TYR A 20 -21.54 20.44 -20.51
C TYR A 20 -22.13 20.77 -19.14
N ALA A 21 -21.38 21.49 -18.33
CA ALA A 21 -21.78 21.86 -16.98
C ALA A 21 -21.71 23.39 -16.82
N PRO A 22 -22.81 24.07 -16.43
CA PRO A 22 -22.75 25.47 -16.08
C PRO A 22 -21.97 25.64 -14.77
N VAL A 23 -21.02 26.57 -14.76
CA VAL A 23 -20.27 26.99 -13.58
C VAL A 23 -20.62 28.45 -13.29
N SER A 24 -21.16 28.70 -12.10
CA SER A 24 -21.60 30.03 -11.69
C SER A 24 -20.46 31.04 -11.81
N GLY A 25 -20.70 32.16 -12.51
CA GLY A 25 -19.71 33.21 -12.77
C GLY A 25 -18.68 32.90 -13.87
N LEU A 26 -18.66 31.69 -14.44
CA LEU A 26 -17.66 31.26 -15.44
C LEU A 26 -18.27 30.73 -16.75
N GLY A 27 -19.59 30.57 -16.82
CA GLY A 27 -20.29 30.10 -18.03
C GLY A 27 -20.36 28.58 -18.11
N VAL A 28 -20.50 28.02 -19.32
CA VAL A 28 -20.62 26.56 -19.52
C VAL A 28 -19.25 25.96 -19.82
N VAL A 29 -18.82 25.02 -18.98
CA VAL A 29 -17.62 24.22 -19.20
C VAL A 29 -18.00 22.97 -19.97
N SER A 30 -17.28 22.67 -21.05
CA SER A 30 -17.40 21.40 -21.77
C SER A 30 -16.25 20.49 -21.39
N THR A 31 -16.57 19.23 -21.09
CA THR A 31 -15.58 18.17 -20.84
C THR A 31 -15.77 17.09 -21.89
N SER A 32 -14.67 16.54 -22.39
CA SER A 32 -14.65 15.43 -23.34
C SER A 32 -13.48 14.52 -22.99
N ASP A 33 -13.76 13.25 -22.75
CA ASP A 33 -12.77 12.30 -22.26
C ASP A 33 -13.13 10.86 -22.65
N TYR A 34 -12.09 10.02 -22.71
CA TYR A 34 -12.24 8.58 -22.83
C TYR A 34 -12.27 7.99 -21.43
N LEU A 35 -13.45 7.53 -21.02
CA LEU A 35 -13.67 6.96 -19.69
C LEU A 35 -13.05 5.58 -19.54
N LEU A 36 -13.21 4.73 -20.56
CA LEU A 36 -12.80 3.34 -20.54
C LEU A 36 -12.25 2.94 -21.91
N VAL A 37 -11.46 1.88 -21.93
CA VAL A 37 -10.94 1.25 -23.14
C VAL A 37 -11.23 -0.24 -23.07
N LYS A 38 -11.70 -0.81 -24.19
CA LYS A 38 -11.93 -2.24 -24.29
C LYS A 38 -10.58 -2.96 -24.37
N MET A 39 -10.24 -3.67 -23.31
CA MET A 39 -9.04 -4.51 -23.25
C MET A 39 -9.21 -5.78 -24.09
N PRO A 40 -8.12 -6.32 -24.67
CA PRO A 40 -8.14 -7.62 -25.32
C PRO A 40 -8.41 -8.74 -24.31
N GLU A 41 -8.94 -9.87 -24.78
CA GLU A 41 -9.00 -11.09 -23.96
C GLU A 41 -7.59 -11.54 -23.55
N ASN A 42 -7.43 -12.01 -22.31
CA ASN A 42 -6.17 -12.53 -21.82
C ASN A 42 -6.37 -13.91 -21.14
N PRO A 43 -6.46 -15.00 -21.93
CA PRO A 43 -6.66 -16.33 -21.38
C PRO A 43 -5.41 -16.78 -20.61
N ILE A 44 -5.57 -17.07 -19.32
CA ILE A 44 -4.51 -17.55 -18.43
C ILE A 44 -4.96 -18.80 -17.66
N PRO A 45 -4.04 -19.58 -17.07
CA PRO A 45 -4.41 -20.69 -16.19
C PRO A 45 -5.24 -20.20 -15.00
N ALA A 46 -6.28 -20.96 -14.63
CA ALA A 46 -7.16 -20.61 -13.50
C ALA A 46 -6.39 -20.50 -12.16
N GLU A 47 -5.36 -21.33 -11.98
CA GLU A 47 -4.48 -21.27 -10.81
C GLU A 47 -3.72 -19.94 -10.75
N THR A 48 -3.27 -19.41 -11.89
CA THR A 48 -2.60 -18.11 -11.97
C THR A 48 -3.54 -16.97 -11.63
N GLN A 49 -4.78 -16.99 -12.15
CA GLN A 49 -5.80 -16.00 -11.78
C GLN A 49 -6.07 -16.03 -10.27
N ALA A 50 -6.32 -17.21 -9.71
CA ALA A 50 -6.65 -17.37 -8.29
C ALA A 50 -5.50 -16.90 -7.37
N ALA A 51 -4.25 -17.14 -7.75
CA ALA A 51 -3.09 -16.65 -7.01
C ALA A 51 -3.04 -15.11 -6.98
N TRP A 52 -3.33 -14.46 -8.11
CA TRP A 52 -3.40 -13.01 -8.21
C TRP A 52 -4.59 -12.40 -7.48
N ASP A 53 -5.77 -13.02 -7.55
CA ASP A 53 -6.95 -12.57 -6.81
C ASP A 53 -6.71 -12.60 -5.29
N ALA A 54 -6.04 -13.66 -4.80
CA ALA A 54 -5.66 -13.78 -3.40
C ALA A 54 -4.61 -12.73 -2.98
N LEU A 55 -3.59 -12.51 -3.83
CA LEU A 55 -2.56 -11.50 -3.57
C LEU A 55 -3.12 -10.08 -3.61
N ALA A 56 -4.03 -9.79 -4.55
CA ALA A 56 -4.71 -8.51 -4.64
C ALA A 56 -5.58 -8.22 -3.41
N SER A 57 -6.10 -9.26 -2.77
CA SER A 57 -6.85 -9.12 -1.51
C SER A 57 -5.95 -9.02 -0.27
N THR A 58 -4.63 -9.13 -0.42
CA THR A 58 -3.68 -9.17 0.70
C THR A 58 -3.18 -7.77 1.05
N SER A 59 -3.25 -7.44 2.33
CA SER A 59 -2.64 -6.23 2.89
C SER A 59 -1.11 -6.22 2.74
N ALA A 60 -0.51 -5.08 2.41
CA ALA A 60 0.94 -4.92 2.30
C ALA A 60 1.42 -3.55 2.78
N VAL A 61 2.58 -3.52 3.42
CA VAL A 61 3.16 -2.31 4.03
C VAL A 61 4.37 -1.80 3.24
N PRO A 62 4.55 -0.47 3.08
CA PRO A 62 5.63 0.09 2.29
C PRO A 62 6.98 -0.03 3.02
N LEU A 63 8.05 -0.36 2.28
CA LEU A 63 9.38 -0.57 2.85
C LEU A 63 10.35 0.59 2.61
N ALA A 64 10.28 1.24 1.45
CA ALA A 64 11.26 2.24 1.01
C ALA A 64 10.85 3.69 1.32
N GLU A 65 10.25 3.92 2.48
CA GLU A 65 9.79 5.24 2.91
C GLU A 65 10.77 5.89 3.88
N LYS A 66 11.01 7.20 3.69
CA LYS A 66 11.70 8.00 4.70
C LYS A 66 10.85 8.08 5.95
N TYR A 67 11.47 8.08 7.14
CA TYR A 67 10.78 8.20 8.42
C TYR A 67 9.86 9.43 8.55
N SER A 68 10.05 10.46 7.71
CA SER A 68 9.24 11.68 7.66
C SER A 68 8.19 11.66 6.54
N SER A 69 7.96 10.51 5.90
CA SER A 69 7.03 10.38 4.78
C SER A 69 5.60 10.62 5.25
N GLN A 70 4.86 11.39 4.45
CA GLN A 70 3.43 11.58 4.66
C GLN A 70 2.65 10.29 4.40
N LEU A 71 3.23 9.31 3.70
CA LEU A 71 2.58 8.03 3.45
C LEU A 71 2.24 7.31 4.77
N TYR A 72 3.11 7.41 5.79
CA TYR A 72 2.83 6.82 7.09
C TYR A 72 1.56 7.40 7.74
N LEU A 73 1.30 8.71 7.56
CA LEU A 73 0.06 9.34 8.00
C LEU A 73 -1.12 8.94 7.11
N ALA A 74 -0.93 8.96 5.79
CA ALA A 74 -1.97 8.62 4.82
C ALA A 74 -2.51 7.20 5.01
N LEU A 75 -1.67 6.22 5.40
CA LEU A 75 -2.12 4.87 5.74
C LEU A 75 -3.19 4.87 6.84
N SER A 76 -3.12 5.82 7.79
CA SER A 76 -4.10 5.95 8.87
C SER A 76 -5.46 6.43 8.41
N ASP A 77 -5.48 7.37 7.46
CA ASP A 77 -6.73 7.89 6.88
C ASP A 77 -7.37 6.83 5.99
N ALA A 78 -6.53 6.05 5.34
CA ALA A 78 -6.94 5.03 4.41
C ALA A 78 -7.49 3.78 5.13
N ALA A 79 -6.96 3.40 6.29
CA ALA A 79 -7.50 2.30 7.10
C ALA A 79 -8.86 2.60 7.79
N ALA A 80 -9.23 3.88 7.92
CA ALA A 80 -10.57 4.28 8.37
C ALA A 80 -11.66 4.04 7.30
N SER A 81 -11.25 3.89 6.04
CA SER A 81 -12.05 3.25 4.99
C SER A 81 -11.61 1.79 4.89
N ALA A 82 -12.49 0.83 4.60
CA ALA A 82 -12.08 -0.55 4.28
C ALA A 82 -11.18 -0.66 3.01
N ALA A 83 -10.71 0.46 2.47
CA ALA A 83 -9.84 0.59 1.33
C ALA A 83 -8.52 1.21 1.77
N VAL A 84 -7.49 0.37 1.91
CA VAL A 84 -6.05 0.61 1.68
C VAL A 84 -5.26 -0.18 2.70
N THR A 85 -5.09 -1.45 2.35
CA THR A 85 -3.75 -2.03 2.40
C THR A 85 -3.53 -3.00 1.24
N SER A 86 -4.49 -3.23 0.34
CA SER A 86 -4.20 -3.98 -0.87
C SER A 86 -3.31 -3.15 -1.78
N ALA A 87 -2.15 -3.67 -2.15
CA ALA A 87 -1.35 -3.06 -3.21
C ALA A 87 -2.08 -2.98 -4.55
N LEU A 88 -3.17 -3.75 -4.70
CA LEU A 88 -4.02 -3.86 -5.87
C LEU A 88 -5.48 -3.83 -5.40
N THR A 89 -6.26 -2.80 -5.75
CA THR A 89 -7.64 -2.51 -5.26
C THR A 89 -8.51 -3.71 -4.83
N ALA A 90 -8.60 -4.02 -3.53
CA ALA A 90 -9.44 -5.12 -3.03
C ALA A 90 -10.95 -4.97 -3.33
N ASP A 91 -11.69 -6.09 -3.27
CA ASP A 91 -13.15 -6.19 -3.40
C ASP A 91 -13.77 -5.76 -4.74
N VAL A 92 -12.99 -5.83 -5.82
CA VAL A 92 -13.48 -5.65 -7.19
C VAL A 92 -13.48 -7.00 -7.92
N GLU A 93 -14.59 -7.34 -8.57
CA GLU A 93 -14.59 -8.45 -9.53
C GLU A 93 -13.73 -8.04 -10.73
N TYR A 94 -12.56 -8.64 -10.84
CA TYR A 94 -11.63 -8.34 -11.92
C TYR A 94 -12.04 -9.03 -13.22
N VAL A 95 -11.71 -8.37 -14.33
CA VAL A 95 -11.83 -8.98 -15.65
C VAL A 95 -10.84 -10.17 -15.72
N PRO A 96 -11.28 -11.36 -16.17
CA PRO A 96 -10.38 -12.51 -16.30
C PRO A 96 -9.11 -12.17 -17.10
N GLY A 97 -7.95 -12.52 -16.53
CA GLY A 97 -6.63 -12.20 -17.06
C GLY A 97 -6.07 -10.85 -16.63
N TYR A 98 -6.74 -10.12 -15.74
CA TYR A 98 -6.34 -8.80 -15.28
C TYR A 98 -6.51 -8.65 -13.76
N ILE A 99 -5.76 -7.73 -13.18
CA ILE A 99 -5.98 -7.19 -11.84
C ILE A 99 -6.00 -5.66 -11.98
N GLY A 100 -7.13 -5.04 -11.66
CA GLY A 100 -7.36 -3.61 -11.89
C GLY A 100 -7.16 -3.25 -13.36
N GLY A 101 -6.26 -2.29 -13.62
CA GLY A 101 -5.86 -1.90 -14.98
C GLY A 101 -4.68 -2.68 -15.55
N GLU A 102 -4.15 -3.67 -14.84
CA GLU A 102 -2.94 -4.39 -15.19
C GLU A 102 -3.25 -5.79 -15.73
N ARG A 103 -2.56 -6.19 -16.79
CA ARG A 103 -2.66 -7.53 -17.37
C ARG A 103 -1.79 -8.49 -16.59
N ILE A 104 -2.32 -9.67 -16.30
CA ILE A 104 -1.54 -10.79 -15.76
C ILE A 104 -0.66 -11.37 -16.87
N VAL A 105 0.66 -11.28 -16.71
CA VAL A 105 1.65 -11.77 -17.67
C VAL A 105 2.21 -13.12 -17.25
N SER A 106 2.39 -13.32 -15.94
CA SER A 106 2.88 -14.57 -15.36
C SER A 106 2.37 -14.72 -13.92
N PRO A 107 2.65 -15.85 -13.23
CA PRO A 107 2.36 -16.00 -11.80
C PRO A 107 3.03 -14.96 -10.88
N THR A 108 4.00 -14.19 -11.39
CA THR A 108 4.77 -13.23 -10.59
C THR A 108 4.88 -11.85 -11.23
N GLU A 109 4.19 -11.59 -12.34
CA GLU A 109 4.23 -10.30 -13.04
C GLU A 109 2.85 -9.85 -13.55
N LEU A 110 2.49 -8.61 -13.20
CA LEU A 110 1.47 -7.80 -13.85
C LEU A 110 2.12 -6.68 -14.66
N THR A 111 1.52 -6.31 -15.78
CA THR A 111 1.98 -5.20 -16.63
C THR A 111 0.84 -4.27 -16.99
N TYR A 112 1.08 -2.97 -16.92
CA TYR A 112 0.15 -1.97 -17.41
C TYR A 112 0.22 -1.89 -18.95
N ASP A 113 -0.82 -2.36 -19.63
CA ASP A 113 -0.86 -2.46 -21.09
C ASP A 113 -1.35 -1.18 -21.80
N LEU A 114 -1.80 -0.15 -21.06
CA LEU A 114 -2.33 1.06 -21.70
C LEU A 114 -1.22 2.04 -22.08
N PRO A 115 -1.12 2.45 -23.37
CA PRO A 115 0.01 3.23 -23.91
C PRO A 115 0.01 4.73 -23.54
N ILE A 116 -0.67 5.15 -22.48
CA ILE A 116 -0.94 6.58 -22.20
C ILE A 116 -0.84 6.98 -20.72
N GLY A 117 -0.32 6.10 -19.84
CA GLY A 117 -0.21 6.41 -18.42
C GLY A 117 1.11 7.06 -18.04
N ARG A 118 1.09 8.25 -17.44
CA ARG A 118 2.22 8.77 -16.63
C ARG A 118 2.60 7.77 -15.52
N ASP A 119 1.59 7.08 -15.00
CA ASP A 119 1.68 6.12 -13.90
C ASP A 119 1.70 4.67 -14.40
N ALA A 120 2.05 4.44 -15.67
CA ALA A 120 2.23 3.09 -16.20
C ALA A 120 3.39 2.40 -15.46
N GLY A 121 3.11 1.22 -14.91
CA GLY A 121 4.06 0.46 -14.13
C GLY A 121 3.86 -1.04 -14.29
N SER A 122 4.69 -1.79 -13.58
CA SER A 122 4.56 -3.23 -13.42
C SER A 122 4.47 -3.57 -11.94
N VAL A 123 3.80 -4.67 -11.66
CA VAL A 123 3.80 -5.27 -10.33
C VAL A 123 4.47 -6.62 -10.40
N THR A 124 5.52 -6.82 -9.59
CA THR A 124 6.27 -8.09 -9.57
C THR A 124 6.38 -8.67 -8.18
N VAL A 125 6.34 -10.00 -8.08
CA VAL A 125 6.48 -10.73 -6.82
C VAL A 125 7.89 -11.32 -6.73
N ASP A 126 8.57 -11.08 -5.61
CA ASP A 126 9.88 -11.66 -5.27
C ASP A 126 9.87 -12.17 -3.82
N GLY A 127 9.59 -13.46 -3.65
CA GLY A 127 9.37 -14.07 -2.34
C GLY A 127 8.21 -13.42 -1.59
N ASP A 128 8.48 -12.83 -0.42
CA ASP A 128 7.49 -12.11 0.40
C ASP A 128 7.32 -10.63 0.00
N LEU A 129 8.08 -10.16 -0.99
CA LEU A 129 8.04 -8.79 -1.46
C LEU A 129 7.16 -8.64 -2.70
N LEU A 130 6.38 -7.56 -2.67
CA LEU A 130 5.66 -7.06 -3.82
C LEU A 130 6.31 -5.75 -4.27
N TRP A 131 6.70 -5.67 -5.53
CA TRP A 131 7.25 -4.47 -6.12
C TRP A 131 6.17 -3.81 -6.95
N VAL A 132 5.74 -2.61 -6.56
CA VAL A 132 4.72 -1.84 -7.27
C VAL A 132 5.39 -0.63 -7.89
N SER A 133 5.51 -0.60 -9.21
CA SER A 133 6.17 0.49 -9.94
C SER A 133 7.58 0.81 -9.40
N GLY A 134 8.31 -0.23 -8.99
CA GLY A 134 9.66 -0.13 -8.42
C GLY A 134 9.73 0.15 -6.91
N ALA A 135 8.60 0.40 -6.24
CA ALA A 135 8.54 0.54 -4.79
C ALA A 135 8.29 -0.82 -4.10
N PRO A 136 9.12 -1.23 -3.13
CA PRO A 136 8.95 -2.49 -2.43
C PRO A 136 7.93 -2.39 -1.28
N TYR A 137 7.07 -3.38 -1.22
CA TYR A 137 6.07 -3.61 -0.18
C TYR A 137 6.26 -5.02 0.39
N GLN A 138 5.90 -5.19 1.67
CA GLN A 138 5.90 -6.48 2.34
C GLN A 138 4.46 -6.88 2.68
N THR A 139 4.06 -8.09 2.32
CA THR A 139 2.71 -8.59 2.65
C THR A 139 2.55 -8.76 4.16
N GLU A 140 1.38 -8.42 4.69
CA GLU A 140 1.08 -8.45 6.12
C GLU A 140 1.26 -9.86 6.72
N GLY A 141 0.94 -10.91 5.96
CA GLY A 141 1.11 -12.31 6.37
C GLY A 141 2.57 -12.68 6.70
N SER A 142 3.55 -12.02 6.08
CA SER A 142 4.98 -12.26 6.32
C SER A 142 5.56 -11.44 7.49
N LEU A 143 4.78 -10.52 8.06
CA LEU A 143 5.24 -9.69 9.17
C LEU A 143 5.40 -10.51 10.45
N LYS A 144 6.51 -10.25 11.15
CA LYS A 144 6.84 -10.90 12.42
C LYS A 144 6.26 -10.10 13.59
N ASN A 145 5.94 -10.79 14.68
CA ASN A 145 5.58 -10.12 15.92
C ASN A 145 6.80 -9.42 16.54
N ILE A 146 6.58 -8.25 17.14
CA ILE A 146 7.61 -7.59 17.94
C ILE A 146 7.95 -8.44 19.16
N SER A 147 9.23 -8.63 19.45
CA SER A 147 9.64 -9.45 20.60
C SER A 147 9.62 -8.64 21.90
N THR A 148 8.81 -9.08 22.86
CA THR A 148 8.68 -8.45 24.20
C THR A 148 9.22 -9.32 25.35
N LYS A 149 9.59 -10.59 25.08
CA LYS A 149 9.78 -11.68 26.08
C LYS A 149 10.69 -11.35 27.26
N ASN A 150 11.65 -10.44 27.10
CA ASN A 150 12.63 -10.07 28.14
C ASN A 150 12.53 -8.60 28.58
N GLY A 151 11.43 -7.91 28.27
CA GLY A 151 11.24 -6.49 28.57
C GLY A 151 12.18 -5.55 27.80
N ARG A 152 13.05 -6.08 26.92
CA ARG A 152 13.97 -5.32 26.07
C ARG A 152 14.12 -5.98 24.72
N SER A 153 14.27 -5.17 23.67
CA SER A 153 14.52 -5.63 22.31
C SER A 153 15.26 -4.56 21.51
N CYS A 154 15.61 -4.87 20.27
CA CYS A 154 16.12 -3.90 19.30
C CYS A 154 15.49 -4.14 17.93
N ALA A 155 15.11 -3.05 17.26
CA ALA A 155 14.84 -3.07 15.83
C ALA A 155 16.00 -2.38 15.11
N THR A 156 16.60 -3.03 14.12
CA THR A 156 17.71 -2.46 13.34
C THR A 156 17.33 -2.43 11.87
N VAL A 157 17.38 -1.25 11.26
CA VAL A 157 17.23 -1.08 9.81
C VAL A 157 18.38 -1.80 9.13
N GLN A 158 18.05 -2.68 8.19
CA GLN A 158 19.04 -3.54 7.52
C GLN A 158 19.82 -2.76 6.46
N PRO A 159 20.90 -3.33 5.88
CA PRO A 159 21.71 -2.66 4.86
C PRO A 159 20.92 -2.08 3.67
N THR A 160 19.77 -2.68 3.35
CA THR A 160 18.86 -2.19 2.28
C THR A 160 18.23 -0.83 2.58
N GLY A 161 18.25 -0.37 3.83
CA GLY A 161 17.58 0.86 4.26
C GLY A 161 16.07 0.74 4.42
N TYR A 162 15.51 -0.46 4.24
CA TYR A 162 14.07 -0.67 4.34
C TYR A 162 13.55 -0.58 5.77
N ALA A 163 12.39 0.06 5.91
CA ALA A 163 11.65 0.15 7.15
C ALA A 163 11.36 -1.24 7.72
N ARG A 164 11.31 -1.32 9.05
CA ARG A 164 11.09 -2.57 9.79
C ARG A 164 9.69 -2.55 10.38
N TRP A 165 8.81 -3.34 9.78
CA TRP A 165 7.44 -3.53 10.24
C TRP A 165 7.31 -4.74 11.16
N PHE A 166 6.46 -4.61 12.16
CA PHE A 166 6.15 -5.65 13.14
C PHE A 166 4.66 -5.64 13.50
N LYS A 167 4.13 -6.81 13.81
CA LYS A 167 2.82 -6.97 14.45
C LYS A 167 2.95 -6.88 15.97
N VAL A 168 1.92 -6.36 16.64
CA VAL A 168 1.74 -6.56 18.08
C VAL A 168 1.18 -7.97 18.27
N GLY A 169 1.87 -8.81 19.06
CA GLY A 169 1.35 -10.14 19.38
C GLY A 169 0.19 -10.07 20.37
N ASP A 170 -0.73 -11.03 20.31
CA ASP A 170 -1.95 -11.06 21.14
C ASP A 170 -1.65 -10.92 22.65
N GLY A 171 -0.58 -11.53 23.14
CA GLY A 171 -0.14 -11.45 24.54
C GLY A 171 0.67 -10.19 24.91
N ASP A 172 0.84 -9.27 23.96
CA ASP A 172 1.64 -8.05 24.12
C ASP A 172 0.80 -6.77 24.15
N ALA A 173 -0.49 -6.87 23.81
CA ALA A 173 -1.42 -5.75 23.91
C ALA A 173 -1.46 -5.15 25.33
N GLY A 174 -1.55 -3.82 25.41
CA GLY A 174 -1.55 -3.07 26.66
C GLY A 174 -0.17 -2.76 27.24
N LYS A 175 0.88 -3.52 26.88
CA LYS A 175 2.25 -3.21 27.31
C LYS A 175 2.68 -1.83 26.83
N THR A 176 3.43 -1.11 27.65
CA THR A 176 4.04 0.16 27.26
C THR A 176 5.42 -0.10 26.66
N MET A 177 5.60 0.27 25.39
CA MET A 177 6.87 0.31 24.70
C MET A 177 7.51 1.68 24.86
N THR A 178 8.77 1.74 25.30
CA THR A 178 9.61 2.95 25.25
C THR A 178 10.70 2.76 24.20
N VAL A 179 10.94 3.78 23.40
CA VAL A 179 11.83 3.74 22.23
C VAL A 179 12.93 4.78 22.38
N ALA A 180 14.20 4.34 22.35
CA ALA A 180 15.31 5.25 22.09
C ALA A 180 15.46 5.40 20.58
N VAL A 181 14.95 6.51 20.04
CA VAL A 181 14.95 6.81 18.60
C VAL A 181 16.33 7.33 18.19
N PRO A 182 17.03 6.68 17.23
CA PRO A 182 18.29 7.19 16.71
C PRO A 182 18.09 8.45 15.87
N LYS A 183 19.19 9.17 15.57
CA LYS A 183 19.16 10.34 14.68
C LYS A 183 18.68 9.91 13.28
N ASN A 184 17.97 10.80 12.58
CA ASN A 184 17.44 10.59 11.22
C ASN A 184 16.52 9.35 11.12
N ALA A 185 15.73 9.10 12.15
CA ALA A 185 14.87 7.95 12.23
C ALA A 185 13.57 8.29 12.98
N GLY A 186 12.58 7.41 12.85
CA GLY A 186 11.31 7.55 13.54
C GLY A 186 10.53 6.24 13.59
N PHE A 187 9.49 6.24 14.44
CA PHE A 187 8.55 5.15 14.53
C PHE A 187 7.11 5.65 14.50
N TYR A 188 6.22 4.75 14.08
CA TYR A 188 4.77 4.94 14.12
C TYR A 188 4.15 3.66 14.70
N VAL A 189 3.09 3.82 15.48
CA VAL A 189 2.28 2.72 16.01
C VAL A 189 0.85 2.89 15.53
N TYR A 190 0.30 1.83 14.96
CA TYR A 190 -1.07 1.76 14.44
C TYR A 190 -1.86 0.78 15.29
N ASP A 191 -3.13 1.09 15.58
CA ASP A 191 -4.06 0.12 16.16
C ASP A 191 -4.58 -0.89 15.13
N GLY A 192 -5.36 -1.87 15.56
CA GLY A 192 -5.94 -2.89 14.68
C GLY A 192 -6.94 -2.36 13.65
N THR A 193 -7.34 -1.09 13.72
CA THR A 193 -8.12 -0.40 12.67
C THR A 193 -7.21 0.40 11.72
N GLY A 194 -5.89 0.30 11.90
CA GLY A 194 -4.88 1.02 11.14
C GLY A 194 -4.76 2.50 11.52
N LYS A 195 -5.36 2.97 12.61
CA LYS A 195 -5.22 4.35 13.05
C LYS A 195 -3.91 4.56 13.81
N ILE A 196 -3.21 5.66 13.55
CA ILE A 196 -2.00 6.01 14.32
C ILE A 196 -2.37 6.35 15.77
N THR A 197 -1.69 5.69 16.70
CA THR A 197 -1.81 5.88 18.15
C THR A 197 -0.57 6.51 18.80
N ALA A 198 0.60 6.43 18.14
CA ALA A 198 1.82 7.10 18.56
C ALA A 198 2.75 7.37 17.36
N SER A 199 3.51 8.46 17.41
CA SER A 199 4.51 8.79 16.40
C SER A 199 5.61 9.68 16.96
N SER A 200 6.86 9.24 16.77
CA SER A 200 8.02 10.07 17.14
C SER A 200 8.19 11.29 16.23
N TYR A 201 7.65 11.26 15.01
CA TYR A 201 7.77 12.35 14.06
C TYR A 201 6.63 13.36 14.17
N LEU A 202 5.39 12.89 14.28
CA LEU A 202 4.22 13.78 14.33
C LEU A 202 4.08 14.49 15.68
N TRP A 203 4.34 13.77 16.77
CA TRP A 203 4.08 14.26 18.14
C TRP A 203 5.30 14.21 19.05
N GLY A 204 6.44 13.73 18.57
CA GLY A 204 7.65 13.61 19.39
C GLY A 204 7.57 12.47 20.40
N ASP A 205 6.68 11.50 20.20
CA ASP A 205 6.52 10.39 21.14
C ASP A 205 7.81 9.57 21.27
N ALA A 206 8.16 9.25 22.51
CA ALA A 206 9.23 8.30 22.85
C ALA A 206 8.67 7.01 23.49
N SER A 207 7.35 6.91 23.62
CA SER A 207 6.67 5.74 24.17
C SER A 207 5.28 5.56 23.59
N ALA A 208 4.79 4.32 23.55
CA ALA A 208 3.45 3.98 23.09
C ALA A 208 2.90 2.79 23.89
N LYS A 209 1.59 2.78 24.15
CA LYS A 209 0.91 1.54 24.55
C LYS A 209 0.69 0.70 23.30
N LEU A 210 1.03 -0.59 23.36
CA LEU A 210 0.84 -1.51 22.25
C LEU A 210 -0.65 -1.84 22.09
N PRO A 211 -1.28 -1.50 20.95
CA PRO A 211 -2.68 -1.81 20.71
C PRO A 211 -2.86 -3.26 20.25
N GLU A 212 -4.00 -3.87 20.60
CA GLU A 212 -4.41 -5.17 20.09
C GLU A 212 -4.56 -5.12 18.55
N GLY A 213 -4.07 -6.15 17.86
CA GLY A 213 -4.06 -6.21 16.39
C GLY A 213 -3.18 -5.15 15.72
N GLY A 214 -2.34 -4.43 16.48
CA GLY A 214 -1.60 -3.29 15.98
C GLY A 214 -0.40 -3.61 15.10
N LEU A 215 0.07 -2.57 14.39
CA LEU A 215 1.31 -2.58 13.63
C LEU A 215 2.29 -1.53 14.18
N ILE A 216 3.58 -1.82 14.06
CA ILE A 216 4.67 -0.91 14.42
C ILE A 216 5.63 -0.83 13.25
N VAL A 217 6.01 0.38 12.84
CA VAL A 217 7.07 0.60 11.86
C VAL A 217 8.22 1.38 12.48
N PHE A 218 9.44 0.95 12.19
CA PHE A 218 10.67 1.68 12.47
C PHE A 218 11.38 2.00 11.16
N SER A 219 11.57 3.28 10.86
CA SER A 219 12.21 3.76 9.63
C SER A 219 13.35 4.72 9.95
N GLY A 220 14.45 4.65 9.19
CA GLY A 220 15.63 5.48 9.36
C GLY A 220 16.75 5.04 8.44
N ASP A 221 17.92 5.66 8.57
CA ASP A 221 19.11 5.31 7.78
C ASP A 221 19.50 3.83 7.96
N SER A 222 20.16 3.25 6.97
CA SER A 222 20.75 1.91 7.06
C SER A 222 21.61 1.77 8.33
N GLY A 223 21.37 0.72 9.12
CA GLY A 223 22.02 0.50 10.42
C GLY A 223 21.42 1.28 11.60
N ALA A 224 20.41 2.13 11.40
CA ALA A 224 19.69 2.78 12.49
C ALA A 224 19.12 1.73 13.45
N ARG A 225 19.51 1.85 14.72
CA ARG A 225 19.15 0.88 15.77
C ARG A 225 18.29 1.53 16.83
N PHE A 226 17.04 1.08 16.90
CA PHE A 226 16.06 1.46 17.90
C PHE A 226 16.21 0.53 19.11
N GLN A 227 16.45 1.10 20.29
CA GLN A 227 16.46 0.32 21.53
C GLN A 227 15.07 0.38 22.15
N LEU A 228 14.50 -0.79 22.44
CA LEU A 228 13.14 -0.93 22.92
C LEU A 228 13.15 -1.44 24.35
N LYS A 229 12.31 -0.86 25.21
CA LYS A 229 11.98 -1.37 26.54
C LYS A 229 10.48 -1.56 26.63
N PHE A 230 10.05 -2.63 27.31
CA PHE A 230 8.64 -2.96 27.49
C PHE A 230 8.33 -3.08 28.98
N ALA A 231 7.24 -2.45 29.40
CA ALA A 231 6.66 -2.55 30.74
C ALA A 231 5.20 -3.02 30.64
N SER A 232 4.74 -3.78 31.63
CA SER A 232 3.33 -4.17 31.77
C SER A 232 2.51 -3.06 32.41
#